data_AF-A0A7C7HTU3-F1
#
_entry.id   AF-A0A7C7HTU3-F1
#
_cell.length_a   1.000
_cell.length_b   1.000
_cell.length_c   1.000
_cell.angle_alpha   90.00
_cell.angle_beta   90.00
_cell.angle_gamma   90.00
#
_symmetry.space_group_name_H-M   'P 1'
#
loop_
_entity.id
_entity.type
_entity.pdbx_description
1 polymer ?
#
loop_
_entity_poly.entity_id
_entity_poly.type
_entity_poly.pdbx_seq_one_letter_code
_entity_poly.pdbx_strand_id
1 'polypeptide(L)'
;MMVILAFSIPAIILHTITQRVEGLSKMEFLGGGLAALLIFSFFGLLFSYCLLPVVVLLWFYASMSWSQHELPDFRLGFWAGLGCVVGTLSGSIAMVML
;
A
#
# COMPACT_ATOMS: atom_id res chain seq x y z
N MET A 1 -6.46 -13.22 -1.61
CA MET A 1 -7.06 -11.94 -2.04
C MET A 1 -7.98 -11.33 -0.99
N MET A 2 -9.00 -12.06 -0.47
CA MET A 2 -9.85 -11.53 0.61
C MET A 2 -9.08 -11.14 1.88
N VAL A 3 -8.07 -11.93 2.27
CA VAL A 3 -7.19 -11.62 3.42
C VAL A 3 -6.46 -10.28 3.21
N ILE A 4 -5.97 -10.03 1.99
CA ILE A 4 -5.27 -8.79 1.65
C ILE A 4 -6.22 -7.61 1.82
N LEU A 5 -7.42 -7.67 1.23
CA LEU A 5 -8.43 -6.63 1.38
C LEU A 5 -8.82 -6.40 2.85
N ALA A 6 -9.05 -7.48 3.60
CA ALA A 6 -9.52 -7.43 4.98
C ALA A 6 -8.52 -6.76 5.94
N PHE A 7 -7.22 -6.91 5.71
CA PHE A 7 -6.18 -6.34 6.57
C PHE A 7 -5.58 -5.05 6.02
N SER A 8 -5.46 -4.90 4.70
CA SER A 8 -4.90 -3.71 4.08
C SER A 8 -5.85 -2.50 4.16
N ILE A 9 -7.17 -2.69 4.10
CA ILE A 9 -8.14 -1.57 4.23
C ILE A 9 -8.07 -0.92 5.62
N PRO A 10 -8.19 -1.67 6.74
CA PRO A 10 -8.02 -1.10 8.07
C PRO A 10 -6.64 -0.48 8.29
N ALA A 11 -5.58 -1.10 7.75
CA ALA A 11 -4.23 -0.57 7.86
C ALA A 11 -4.09 0.80 7.18
N ILE A 12 -4.64 0.98 5.97
CA ILE A 12 -4.63 2.26 5.26
C ILE A 12 -5.46 3.30 6.00
N ILE A 13 -6.64 2.94 6.49
CA ILE A 13 -7.50 3.85 7.27
C ILE A 13 -6.77 4.30 8.54
N LEU A 14 -6.18 3.36 9.29
CA LEU A 14 -5.43 3.66 10.50
C LEU A 14 -4.24 4.57 10.18
N HIS A 15 -3.47 4.22 9.14
CA HIS A 15 -2.34 5.03 8.70
C HIS A 15 -2.77 6.46 8.35
N THR A 16 -3.87 6.61 7.62
CA THR A 16 -4.46 7.90 7.24
C THR A 16 -4.88 8.73 8.47
N ILE A 17 -5.50 8.10 9.47
CA ILE A 17 -5.94 8.78 10.70
C ILE A 17 -4.72 9.18 11.56
N THR A 18 -3.68 8.35 11.58
CA THR A 18 -2.46 8.60 12.36
C THR A 18 -1.52 9.64 11.75
N GLN A 19 -1.71 10.01 10.48
CA GLN A 19 -0.96 11.11 9.87
C GLN A 19 -1.25 12.43 10.61
N ARG A 20 -0.22 12.99 11.26
CA ARG A 20 -0.26 14.28 11.98
C ARG A 20 0.34 15.44 11.18
N VAL A 21 0.61 15.26 9.90
CA VAL A 21 1.22 16.29 9.06
C VAL A 21 0.22 17.42 8.83
N GLU A 22 0.52 18.62 9.35
CA GLU A 22 -0.26 19.82 9.09
C GLU A 22 -0.22 20.16 7.59
N GLY A 23 -1.38 20.39 6.98
CA GLY A 23 -1.50 20.71 5.55
C GLY A 23 -1.82 19.51 4.64
N LEU A 24 -1.83 18.28 5.16
CA LEU A 24 -2.06 17.08 4.36
C LEU A 24 -3.56 16.79 4.17
N SER A 25 -4.01 16.72 2.93
CA SER A 25 -5.37 16.34 2.56
C SER A 25 -5.58 14.84 2.81
N LYS A 26 -6.23 14.53 3.93
CA LYS A 26 -6.55 13.14 4.33
C LYS A 26 -7.33 12.37 3.26
N MET A 27 -8.17 13.07 2.48
CA MET A 27 -8.95 12.46 1.40
C MET A 27 -8.08 12.09 0.20
N GLU A 28 -7.10 12.92 -0.17
CA GLU A 28 -6.17 12.60 -1.25
C GLU A 28 -5.22 11.48 -0.85
N PHE A 29 -4.73 11.51 0.39
CA PHE A 29 -3.92 10.43 0.95
C PHE A 29 -4.69 9.09 0.95
N LEU A 30 -5.94 9.10 1.46
CA LEU A 30 -6.80 7.92 1.45
C LEU A 30 -7.05 7.42 0.01
N GLY A 31 -7.31 8.36 -0.91
CA GLY A 31 -7.50 8.07 -2.33
C GLY A 31 -6.30 7.37 -2.94
N GLY A 32 -5.08 7.83 -2.65
CA GLY A 32 -3.84 7.21 -3.08
C GLY A 32 -3.70 5.78 -2.55
N GLY A 33 -3.94 5.59 -1.25
CA GLY A 33 -3.88 4.27 -0.62
C GLY A 33 -4.88 3.29 -1.20
N LEU A 34 -6.13 3.70 -1.35
CA LEU A 34 -7.19 2.89 -1.96
C LEU A 34 -6.91 2.57 -3.43
N ALA A 35 -6.34 3.51 -4.19
CA ALA A 35 -5.94 3.29 -5.57
C ALA A 35 -4.86 2.22 -5.68
N ALA A 36 -3.82 2.27 -4.83
CA ALA A 36 -2.79 1.23 -4.77
C ALA A 36 -3.43 -0.14 -4.46
N LEU A 37 -4.28 -0.19 -3.44
CA LEU A 37 -4.93 -1.43 -3.01
C LEU A 37 -5.80 -2.03 -4.12
N LEU A 38 -6.56 -1.20 -4.85
CA LEU A 38 -7.41 -1.64 -5.96
C LEU A 38 -6.58 -2.18 -7.15
N ILE A 39 -5.54 -1.45 -7.55
CA ILE A 39 -4.65 -1.84 -8.65
C ILE A 39 -3.98 -3.18 -8.35
N PHE A 40 -3.40 -3.34 -7.17
CA PHE A 40 -2.68 -4.57 -6.82
C PHE A 40 -3.60 -5.73 -6.45
N SER A 41 -4.81 -5.46 -5.99
CA SER A 41 -5.84 -6.50 -5.85
C SER A 41 -6.26 -7.03 -7.22
N PHE A 42 -6.49 -6.13 -8.19
CA PHE A 42 -6.83 -6.53 -9.55
C PHE A 42 -5.68 -7.27 -10.24
N PHE A 43 -4.45 -6.76 -10.11
CA PHE A 43 -3.26 -7.45 -10.59
C PHE A 43 -3.09 -8.83 -9.94
N GLY A 44 -3.33 -8.94 -8.65
CA GLY A 44 -3.27 -10.19 -7.90
C GLY A 44 -4.30 -11.24 -8.33
N LEU A 45 -5.46 -10.82 -8.84
CA LEU A 45 -6.47 -11.72 -9.41
C LEU A 45 -5.99 -12.34 -10.73
N LEU A 46 -5.25 -11.57 -11.54
CA LEU A 46 -4.75 -12.02 -12.84
C LEU A 46 -3.40 -12.76 -12.73
N PHE A 47 -2.52 -12.31 -11.82
CA PHE A 47 -1.12 -12.74 -11.72
C PHE A 47 -0.69 -12.96 -10.26
N SER A 48 -1.39 -13.85 -9.55
CA SER A 48 -1.19 -14.09 -8.11
C SER A 48 0.26 -14.43 -7.71
N TYR A 49 0.94 -15.30 -8.48
CA TYR A 49 2.32 -15.72 -8.21
C TYR A 49 3.36 -14.61 -8.36
N CYS A 50 3.08 -13.62 -9.21
CA CYS A 50 3.99 -12.50 -9.45
C CYS A 50 3.69 -11.29 -8.55
N LEU A 51 2.58 -11.33 -7.79
CA LEU A 51 2.10 -10.17 -7.03
C LEU A 51 3.12 -9.67 -6.02
N LEU A 52 3.65 -10.55 -5.17
CA LEU A 52 4.60 -10.19 -4.12
C LEU A 52 5.89 -9.56 -4.69
N PRO A 53 6.66 -10.23 -5.60
CA PRO A 53 7.89 -9.64 -6.10
C PRO A 53 7.64 -8.32 -6.84
N VAL A 54 6.55 -8.20 -7.61
CA VAL A 54 6.20 -6.97 -8.33
C VAL A 54 5.88 -5.83 -7.35
N VAL A 55 5.00 -6.07 -6.38
CA VAL A 55 4.62 -5.07 -5.36
C VAL A 55 5.83 -4.63 -4.54
N VAL A 56 6.69 -5.56 -4.12
CA VAL A 56 7.89 -5.26 -3.34
C VAL A 56 8.86 -4.40 -4.16
N LEU A 57 9.16 -4.78 -5.40
CA LEU A 57 10.05 -4.00 -6.27
C LEU A 57 9.51 -2.60 -6.52
N LEU A 58 8.21 -2.46 -6.75
CA LEU A 58 7.57 -1.18 -7.03
C LEU A 58 7.54 -0.28 -5.78
N TRP A 59 7.33 -0.87 -4.60
CA TRP A 59 7.41 -0.16 -3.32
C TRP A 59 8.85 0.28 -2.99
N PHE A 60 9.84 -0.58 -3.22
CA PHE A 60 11.26 -0.21 -3.06
C PHE A 60 11.67 0.90 -4.04
N TYR A 61 11.27 0.77 -5.31
CA TYR A 61 11.54 1.78 -6.32
C TYR A 61 10.92 3.13 -5.93
N ALA A 62 9.65 3.15 -5.50
CA ALA A 62 9.00 4.36 -5.01
C ALA A 62 9.70 4.96 -3.79
N SER A 63 10.23 4.12 -2.89
CA SER A 63 10.97 4.56 -1.70
C SER A 63 12.32 5.21 -2.03
N MET A 64 12.99 4.78 -3.10
CA MET A 64 14.29 5.31 -3.53
C MET A 64 14.16 6.50 -4.49
N SER A 65 13.14 6.51 -5.34
CA SER A 65 13.00 7.49 -6.41
C SER A 65 12.27 8.77 -6.00
N TRP A 66 11.51 8.73 -4.90
CA TRP A 66 10.68 9.86 -4.50
C TRP A 66 11.29 10.60 -3.30
N SER A 67 11.60 11.89 -3.46
CA SER A 67 11.93 12.77 -2.34
C SER A 67 10.67 12.99 -1.49
N GLN A 68 10.55 12.26 -0.38
CA GLN A 68 9.33 12.23 0.45
C GLN A 68 8.84 13.59 0.97
N HIS A 69 9.68 14.63 0.91
CA HIS A 69 9.40 15.96 1.45
C HIS A 69 8.60 16.88 0.49
N GLU A 70 8.49 16.54 -0.80
CA GLU A 70 7.82 17.38 -1.80
C GLU A 70 6.72 16.65 -2.58
N LEU A 71 6.31 15.46 -2.11
CA LEU A 71 5.35 14.65 -2.85
C LEU A 71 3.92 15.14 -2.60
N PRO A 72 3.08 15.17 -3.65
CA PRO A 72 1.65 15.39 -3.48
C PRO A 72 1.04 14.29 -2.61
N ASP A 73 0.04 14.66 -1.81
CA ASP A 73 -0.60 13.83 -0.79
C ASP A 73 -1.09 12.49 -1.35
N PHE A 74 -1.61 12.49 -2.58
CA PHE A 74 -2.02 11.27 -3.28
C PHE A 74 -0.86 10.28 -3.49
N ARG A 75 0.33 10.76 -3.87
CA ARG A 75 1.50 9.88 -4.06
C ARG A 75 1.98 9.32 -2.73
N LEU A 76 2.00 10.13 -1.67
CA LEU A 76 2.30 9.65 -0.32
C LEU A 76 1.31 8.57 0.12
N GLY A 77 0.03 8.79 -0.14
CA GLY A 77 -1.03 7.79 0.09
C GLY A 77 -0.81 6.51 -0.69
N PHE A 78 -0.45 6.62 -1.98
CA PHE A 78 -0.16 5.48 -2.84
C PHE A 78 1.04 4.66 -2.36
N TRP A 79 2.11 5.32 -1.93
CA TRP A 79 3.28 4.67 -1.35
C TRP A 79 2.96 3.97 -0.03
N ALA A 80 2.16 4.60 0.84
CA ALA A 80 1.71 3.97 2.08
C ALA A 80 0.81 2.75 1.79
N GLY A 81 -0.11 2.86 0.82
CA GLY A 81 -0.95 1.76 0.37
C GLY A 81 -0.14 0.58 -0.17
N LEU A 82 0.88 0.84 -0.98
CA LEU A 82 1.86 -0.17 -1.41
C LEU A 82 2.51 -0.88 -0.22
N GLY A 83 2.99 -0.13 0.78
CA GLY A 83 3.58 -0.68 2.00
C GLY A 83 2.60 -1.57 2.78
N CYS A 84 1.33 -1.18 2.87
CA CYS A 84 0.29 -2.02 3.49
C CYS A 84 0.08 -3.33 2.72
N VAL A 85 0.06 -3.29 1.38
CA VAL A 85 -0.07 -4.50 0.55
C VAL A 85 1.15 -5.41 0.71
N VAL A 86 2.37 -4.86 0.69
CA VAL A 86 3.61 -5.59 0.97
C VAL A 86 3.52 -6.30 2.32
N GLY A 87 3.25 -5.55 3.39
CA GLY A 87 3.22 -6.07 4.76
C GLY A 87 2.15 -7.15 4.96
N THR A 88 0.97 -6.96 4.36
CA THR A 88 -0.11 -7.94 4.45
C THR A 88 0.24 -9.23 3.70
N LEU A 89 0.86 -9.11 2.52
CA LEU A 89 1.31 -10.27 1.74
C LEU A 89 2.43 -11.03 2.44
N SER A 90 3.46 -10.34 2.93
CA SER A 90 4.57 -10.97 3.66
C SER A 90 4.08 -11.64 4.94
N GLY A 91 3.20 -10.99 5.70
CA GLY A 91 2.59 -11.56 6.90
C GLY A 91 1.74 -12.80 6.58
N SER A 92 0.95 -12.76 5.50
CA SER A 92 0.15 -13.91 5.06
C SER A 92 1.02 -15.11 4.70
N ILE A 93 2.15 -14.90 4.01
CA ILE A 93 3.09 -15.97 3.67
C ILE A 93 3.75 -16.53 4.92
N ALA A 94 4.21 -15.66 5.83
CA ALA A 94 4.83 -16.08 7.09
C ALA A 94 3.90 -16.98 7.91
N MET A 95 2.60 -16.65 7.98
CA MET A 95 1.60 -17.46 8.69
C MET A 95 1.30 -18.81 8.03
N VAL A 96 1.55 -18.97 6.73
CA VAL A 96 1.36 -20.24 6.01
C VAL A 96 2.61 -21.13 6.11
N MET A 97 3.79 -20.54 6.32
CA MET A 97 5.05 -21.28 6.43
C MET A 97 5.44 -21.65 7.87
N LEU A 98 4.70 -21.17 8.87
CA LEU A 98 4.79 -21.55 10.29
C LEU A 98 3.79 -22.65 10.62
#